data_AF-A0AAX3VN98-F1
#
_entry.id   AF-A0AAX3VN98-F1
#
_cell.length_a   1.000
_cell.length_b   1.000
_cell.length_c   1.000
_cell.angle_alpha   90.00
_cell.angle_beta   90.00
_cell.angle_gamma   90.00
#
_symmetry.space_group_name_H-M   'P 1'
#
loop_
_entity.id
_entity.type
_entity.pdbx_description
1 polymer ?
#
loop_
_entity_poly.entity_id
_entity_poly.type
_entity_poly.pdbx_seq_one_letter_code
_entity_poly.pdbx_strand_id
1 'polypeptide(L)'
;MSITARPRTATLAALAVLGVVALAGCTPASDAGSSEGTPTPAPTASAQEESSAATPDAGDALAERDAFIAEQQQPVGQPTLTAKTPAQQELVAQQRAHLEANGGQWSEQAETVTLALALDACETSILNGHQVDENVFQMHVTSSPLIQSLAVDDASREGAVSIMVFGTRFLCPDDAPQWEQAWTESGGQ
;
A
#
# COMPACT_ATOMS: atom_id res chain seq x y z
N MET A 1 -30.79 -34.30 3.44
CA MET A 1 -30.39 -34.22 4.86
C MET A 1 -30.65 -32.79 5.31
N SER A 2 -31.57 -32.62 6.26
CA SER A 2 -32.10 -31.32 6.66
C SER A 2 -31.24 -30.72 7.77
N ILE A 3 -30.73 -29.50 7.57
CA ILE A 3 -29.97 -28.75 8.58
C ILE A 3 -30.93 -27.79 9.27
N THR A 4 -31.22 -28.05 10.54
CA THR A 4 -32.04 -27.19 11.40
C THR A 4 -31.20 -26.00 11.88
N ALA A 5 -31.51 -24.81 11.38
CA ALA A 5 -30.98 -23.54 11.88
C ALA A 5 -31.58 -23.21 13.25
N ARG A 6 -30.75 -22.77 14.20
CA ARG A 6 -31.19 -22.32 15.54
C ARG A 6 -30.90 -20.81 15.66
N PRO A 7 -31.91 -19.95 15.85
CA PRO A 7 -31.70 -18.52 16.00
C PRO A 7 -31.25 -18.21 17.43
N ARG A 8 -30.20 -17.41 17.59
CA ARG A 8 -29.86 -16.76 18.86
C ARG A 8 -30.18 -15.27 18.73
N THR A 9 -31.33 -14.91 19.26
CA THR A 9 -31.72 -13.53 19.59
C THR A 9 -31.04 -13.12 20.89
N ALA A 10 -30.28 -12.02 20.87
CA ALA A 10 -29.95 -11.22 22.07
C ALA A 10 -29.55 -9.80 21.61
N THR A 11 -30.52 -8.88 21.52
CA THR A 11 -30.79 -7.78 22.46
C THR A 11 -29.92 -6.53 22.21
N LEU A 12 -30.61 -5.50 21.69
CA LEU A 12 -30.19 -4.11 21.55
C LEU A 12 -29.69 -3.50 22.88
N ALA A 13 -28.61 -2.73 22.81
CA ALA A 13 -28.32 -1.66 23.77
C ALA A 13 -27.73 -0.46 23.01
N ALA A 14 -28.62 0.47 22.64
CA ALA A 14 -28.24 1.80 22.18
C ALA A 14 -27.87 2.66 23.39
N LEU A 15 -26.67 3.22 23.40
CA LEU A 15 -26.26 4.26 24.34
C LEU A 15 -25.79 5.47 23.53
N ALA A 16 -26.74 6.39 23.31
CA ALA A 16 -26.47 7.73 22.83
C ALA A 16 -25.99 8.58 24.01
N VAL A 17 -24.83 9.20 23.89
CA VAL A 17 -24.39 10.27 24.78
C VAL A 17 -24.18 11.53 23.94
N LEU A 18 -25.08 12.50 24.16
CA LEU A 18 -24.94 13.88 23.73
C LEU A 18 -23.78 14.55 24.50
N GLY A 19 -22.94 15.29 23.79
CA GLY A 19 -21.84 16.08 24.35
C GLY A 19 -21.64 17.40 23.61
N VAL A 20 -22.40 18.39 24.08
CA VAL A 20 -22.43 19.86 23.87
C VAL A 20 -21.18 20.54 23.26
N VAL A 21 -21.48 21.44 22.30
CA VAL A 21 -20.66 22.49 21.68
C VAL A 21 -20.06 23.47 22.70
N ALA A 22 -18.78 23.83 22.54
CA ALA A 22 -18.24 25.09 23.07
C ALA A 22 -17.31 25.75 22.03
N LEU A 23 -17.81 26.84 21.43
CA LEU A 23 -17.06 27.82 20.66
C LEU A 23 -16.42 28.83 21.62
N ALA A 24 -15.11 29.01 21.55
CA ALA A 24 -14.37 30.15 22.09
C ALA A 24 -12.97 30.13 21.45
N GLY A 25 -12.39 31.19 20.88
CA GLY A 25 -12.79 32.58 20.66
C GLY A 25 -11.60 33.24 19.95
N CYS A 26 -11.86 34.08 18.94
CA CYS A 26 -10.84 34.95 18.35
C CYS A 26 -10.52 36.11 19.30
N THR A 27 -9.26 36.50 19.40
CA THR A 27 -8.88 37.90 19.67
C THR A 27 -7.70 38.35 18.80
N PRO A 28 -7.72 39.58 18.27
CA PRO A 28 -6.72 40.11 17.34
C PRO A 28 -5.72 41.10 18.00
N ALA A 29 -4.63 41.34 17.24
CA ALA A 29 -3.88 42.59 17.04
C ALA A 29 -3.25 43.37 18.21
N SER A 30 -1.94 43.64 18.07
CA SER A 30 -1.18 44.85 18.42
C SER A 30 0.29 44.58 18.04
N ASP A 31 1.13 45.48 17.55
CA ASP A 31 1.00 46.87 17.13
C ASP A 31 2.24 47.17 16.26
N ALA A 32 2.14 48.21 15.45
CA ALA A 32 3.20 48.69 14.58
C ALA A 32 4.38 49.27 15.39
N GLY A 33 5.59 49.04 14.92
CA GLY A 33 6.80 49.70 15.38
C GLY A 33 7.72 50.02 14.20
N SER A 34 7.40 51.09 13.47
CA SER A 34 8.34 51.73 12.54
C SER A 34 9.46 52.42 13.31
N SER A 35 10.71 52.18 12.93
CA SER A 35 11.80 53.14 13.08
C SER A 35 12.83 52.89 11.98
N GLU A 36 12.96 53.88 11.10
CA GLU A 36 14.01 54.03 10.09
C GLU A 36 15.41 54.10 10.73
N GLY A 37 16.43 53.57 10.02
CA GLY A 37 17.82 53.93 10.31
C GLY A 37 18.90 53.01 9.76
N THR A 38 19.30 53.22 8.49
CA THR A 38 20.69 53.14 7.99
C THR A 38 21.18 51.77 7.40
N PRO A 39 21.98 51.74 6.30
CA PRO A 39 21.93 50.68 5.29
C PRO A 39 23.06 49.62 5.36
N THR A 40 22.74 48.43 4.81
CA THR A 40 23.61 47.42 4.12
C THR A 40 24.77 46.77 4.90
N PRO A 41 24.75 45.43 5.03
CA PRO A 41 25.59 44.61 4.14
C PRO A 41 24.76 43.61 3.31
N ALA A 42 25.32 43.23 2.16
CA ALA A 42 24.72 42.35 1.16
C ALA A 42 24.19 41.02 1.74
N PRO A 43 23.12 40.44 1.18
CA PRO A 43 22.78 39.06 1.47
C PRO A 43 23.92 38.20 0.91
N THR A 44 24.73 37.65 1.80
CA THR A 44 25.46 36.43 1.47
C THR A 44 24.40 35.41 1.11
N ALA A 45 24.33 35.05 -0.16
CA ALA A 45 23.59 33.90 -0.63
C ALA A 45 24.14 32.71 0.15
N SER A 46 23.50 32.39 1.27
CA SER A 46 23.60 31.05 1.84
C SER A 46 23.04 30.18 0.74
N ALA A 47 23.92 29.41 0.10
CA ALA A 47 23.50 28.27 -0.66
C ALA A 47 22.66 27.44 0.30
N GLN A 48 21.33 27.59 0.22
CA GLN A 48 20.47 26.46 0.42
C GLN A 48 21.00 25.46 -0.58
N GLU A 49 21.81 24.51 -0.10
CA GLU A 49 21.79 23.18 -0.66
C GLU A 49 20.32 22.76 -0.54
N GLU A 50 19.59 23.12 -1.60
CA GLU A 50 18.38 22.45 -2.01
C GLU A 50 18.83 21.00 -2.06
N SER A 51 18.58 20.28 -0.97
CA SER A 51 18.70 18.85 -0.92
C SER A 51 17.73 18.39 -1.99
N SER A 52 18.24 18.26 -3.22
CA SER A 52 17.54 17.65 -4.31
C SER A 52 17.24 16.26 -3.80
N ALA A 53 16.03 16.07 -3.28
CA ALA A 53 15.41 14.77 -3.28
C ALA A 53 15.52 14.34 -4.73
N ALA A 54 16.52 13.50 -5.01
CA ALA A 54 16.80 13.05 -6.35
C ALA A 54 15.55 12.28 -6.76
N THR A 55 14.69 12.95 -7.54
CA THR A 55 13.62 12.26 -8.24
C THR A 55 14.31 11.10 -8.96
N PRO A 56 13.88 9.85 -8.74
CA PRO A 56 14.48 8.70 -9.41
C PRO A 56 14.62 9.00 -10.90
N ASP A 57 15.77 8.69 -11.50
CA ASP A 57 15.89 8.83 -12.95
C ASP A 57 14.84 7.91 -13.59
N ALA A 58 13.81 8.53 -14.16
CA ALA A 58 12.69 7.79 -14.74
C ALA A 58 13.14 6.85 -15.87
N GLY A 59 14.29 7.13 -16.51
CA GLY A 59 14.90 6.24 -17.49
C GLY A 59 15.39 4.94 -16.88
N ASP A 60 16.03 5.01 -15.71
CA ASP A 60 16.59 3.85 -15.01
C ASP A 60 15.49 2.97 -14.41
N ALA A 61 14.46 3.57 -13.79
CA ALA A 61 13.34 2.83 -13.19
C ALA A 61 12.54 2.03 -14.25
N LEU A 62 12.33 2.58 -15.44
CA LEU A 62 11.62 1.86 -16.51
C LEU A 62 12.44 0.70 -17.07
N ALA A 63 13.76 0.88 -17.21
CA ALA A 63 14.65 -0.18 -17.65
C ALA A 63 14.71 -1.33 -16.63
N GLU A 64 14.78 -1.00 -15.35
CA GLU A 64 14.71 -1.97 -14.25
C GLU A 64 13.38 -2.71 -14.24
N ARG A 65 12.25 -2.00 -14.39
CA ARG A 65 10.93 -2.63 -14.47
C ARG A 65 10.87 -3.65 -15.61
N ASP A 66 11.37 -3.29 -16.80
CA ASP A 66 11.35 -4.18 -17.94
C ASP A 66 12.23 -5.42 -17.71
N ALA A 67 13.37 -5.26 -17.03
CA ALA A 67 14.21 -6.38 -16.59
C ALA A 67 13.47 -7.27 -15.58
N PHE A 68 12.83 -6.69 -14.57
CA PHE A 68 12.01 -7.40 -13.59
C PHE A 68 10.92 -8.22 -14.30
N ILE A 69 10.12 -7.61 -15.17
CA ILE A 69 9.04 -8.30 -15.91
C ILE A 69 9.60 -9.49 -16.71
N ALA A 70 10.76 -9.34 -17.36
CA ALA A 70 11.39 -10.41 -18.11
C ALA A 70 11.84 -11.58 -17.20
N GLU A 71 12.38 -11.29 -16.02
CA GLU A 71 12.80 -12.29 -15.03
C GLU A 71 11.63 -13.09 -14.46
N GLN A 72 10.45 -12.48 -14.35
CA GLN A 72 9.26 -13.13 -13.83
C GLN A 72 8.67 -14.17 -14.79
N GLN A 73 9.04 -14.14 -16.08
CA GLN A 73 8.62 -15.10 -17.11
C GLN A 73 7.10 -15.26 -17.27
N GLN A 74 6.32 -14.29 -16.77
CA GLN A 74 4.87 -14.33 -16.88
C GLN A 74 4.43 -13.92 -18.28
N PRO A 75 3.35 -14.54 -18.81
CA PRO A 75 2.84 -14.17 -20.12
C PRO A 75 2.15 -12.81 -20.08
N VAL A 76 2.60 -11.86 -20.90
CA VAL A 76 1.99 -10.53 -21.01
C VAL A 76 0.60 -10.63 -21.65
N GLY A 77 -0.39 -9.99 -21.03
CA GLY A 77 -1.74 -9.86 -21.57
C GLY A 77 -2.61 -11.12 -21.51
N GLN A 78 -2.15 -12.17 -20.83
CA GLN A 78 -2.97 -13.36 -20.60
C GLN A 78 -3.79 -13.24 -19.31
N PRO A 79 -5.03 -13.77 -19.28
CA PRO A 79 -5.91 -13.65 -18.11
C PRO A 79 -5.50 -14.57 -16.94
N THR A 80 -4.51 -15.43 -17.12
CA THR A 80 -4.15 -16.47 -16.17
C THR A 80 -2.64 -16.48 -15.96
N LEU A 81 -2.22 -16.51 -14.70
CA LEU A 81 -0.82 -16.61 -14.30
C LEU A 81 -0.58 -17.94 -13.61
N THR A 82 0.61 -18.49 -13.80
CA THR A 82 1.08 -19.72 -13.14
C THR A 82 2.53 -19.52 -12.73
N ALA A 83 2.92 -20.07 -11.59
CA ALA A 83 4.28 -19.89 -11.09
C ALA A 83 5.34 -20.46 -12.07
N LYS A 84 6.28 -19.62 -12.50
CA LYS A 84 7.37 -19.97 -13.43
C LYS A 84 8.72 -20.05 -12.74
N THR A 85 8.97 -19.14 -11.80
CA THR A 85 10.24 -19.09 -11.07
C THR A 85 10.15 -19.85 -9.75
N PRO A 86 11.29 -20.29 -9.16
CA PRO A 86 11.29 -20.91 -7.84
C PRO A 86 10.68 -20.03 -6.74
N ALA A 87 10.93 -18.71 -6.78
CA ALA A 87 10.36 -17.76 -5.83
C ALA A 87 8.83 -17.69 -5.94
N GLN A 88 8.29 -17.67 -7.16
CA GLN A 88 6.84 -17.72 -7.38
C GLN A 88 6.22 -19.04 -6.92
N GLN A 89 6.92 -20.17 -7.12
CA GLN A 89 6.45 -21.48 -6.68
C GLN A 89 6.37 -21.55 -5.14
N GLU A 90 7.36 -20.99 -4.46
CA GLU A 90 7.36 -20.91 -2.99
C GLU A 90 6.25 -19.99 -2.47
N LEU A 91 6.08 -18.81 -3.07
CA LEU A 91 4.95 -17.91 -2.77
C LEU A 91 3.61 -18.64 -2.90
N VAL A 92 3.37 -19.30 -4.02
CA VAL A 92 2.14 -20.07 -4.27
C VAL A 92 1.98 -21.21 -3.28
N ALA A 93 3.06 -21.93 -2.95
CA ALA A 93 3.01 -23.03 -1.99
C ALA A 93 2.62 -22.54 -0.59
N GLN A 94 3.20 -21.43 -0.13
CA GLN A 94 2.89 -20.87 1.19
C GLN A 94 1.48 -20.28 1.25
N GLN A 95 1.03 -19.59 0.20
CA GLN A 95 -0.34 -19.06 0.15
C GLN A 95 -1.39 -20.17 0.03
N ARG A 96 -1.09 -21.23 -0.72
CA ARG A 96 -1.92 -22.45 -0.74
C ARG A 96 -2.04 -23.05 0.64
N ALA A 97 -0.92 -23.28 1.32
CA ALA A 97 -0.90 -23.85 2.65
C ALA A 97 -1.67 -22.99 3.65
N HIS A 98 -1.52 -21.66 3.60
CA HIS A 98 -2.26 -20.73 4.45
C HIS A 98 -3.77 -20.81 4.18
N LEU A 99 -4.20 -20.76 2.92
CA LEU A 99 -5.61 -20.82 2.56
C LEU A 99 -6.26 -22.14 3.01
N GLU A 100 -5.59 -23.26 2.75
CA GLU A 100 -6.09 -24.60 3.09
C GLU A 100 -6.13 -24.83 4.62
N ALA A 101 -5.16 -24.30 5.37
CA ALA A 101 -5.16 -24.35 6.83
C ALA A 101 -6.35 -23.59 7.45
N ASN A 102 -6.89 -22.59 6.74
CA ASN A 102 -8.06 -21.81 7.13
C ASN A 102 -9.37 -22.34 6.53
N GLY A 103 -9.36 -23.56 5.97
CA GLY A 103 -10.55 -24.22 5.42
C GLY A 103 -10.96 -23.76 4.02
N GLY A 104 -10.12 -22.97 3.34
CA GLY A 104 -10.28 -22.62 1.94
C GLY A 104 -9.83 -23.72 0.99
N GLN A 105 -10.09 -23.52 -0.30
CA GLN A 105 -9.63 -24.41 -1.38
C GLN A 105 -8.80 -23.62 -2.38
N TRP A 106 -7.61 -24.12 -2.72
CA TRP A 106 -6.79 -23.51 -3.75
C TRP A 106 -7.40 -23.69 -5.14
N SER A 107 -7.32 -22.64 -5.94
CA SER A 107 -7.79 -22.63 -7.33
C SER A 107 -6.77 -21.94 -8.24
N GLU A 108 -6.91 -22.14 -9.54
CA GLU A 108 -6.11 -21.42 -10.55
C GLU A 108 -6.31 -19.90 -10.48
N GLN A 109 -7.53 -19.47 -10.14
CA GLN A 109 -7.82 -18.05 -9.91
C GLN A 109 -7.06 -17.51 -8.68
N ALA A 110 -7.00 -18.29 -7.59
CA ALA A 110 -6.25 -17.89 -6.39
C ALA A 110 -4.75 -17.75 -6.70
N GLU A 111 -4.20 -18.65 -7.52
CA GLU A 111 -2.81 -18.54 -8.00
C GLU A 111 -2.60 -17.29 -8.86
N THR A 112 -3.50 -17.05 -9.81
CA THR A 112 -3.44 -15.87 -10.67
C THR A 112 -3.46 -14.58 -9.86
N VAL A 113 -4.39 -14.46 -8.91
CA VAL A 113 -4.52 -13.29 -8.04
C VAL A 113 -3.28 -13.12 -7.16
N THR A 114 -2.78 -14.20 -6.57
CA THR A 114 -1.58 -14.17 -5.72
C THR A 114 -0.37 -13.64 -6.48
N LEU A 115 -0.13 -14.16 -7.69
CA LEU A 115 1.00 -13.72 -8.51
C LEU A 115 0.81 -12.29 -9.00
N ALA A 116 -0.39 -11.93 -9.48
CA ALA A 116 -0.67 -10.59 -9.99
C ALA A 116 -0.46 -9.52 -8.93
N LEU A 117 -0.95 -9.73 -7.71
CA LEU A 117 -0.81 -8.78 -6.61
C LEU A 117 0.66 -8.59 -6.20
N ALA A 118 1.42 -9.68 -6.11
CA ALA A 118 2.84 -9.62 -5.76
C ALA A 118 3.66 -8.89 -6.85
N LEU A 119 3.37 -9.15 -8.12
CA LEU A 119 4.04 -8.50 -9.26
C LEU A 119 3.72 -7.00 -9.32
N ASP A 120 2.46 -6.62 -9.11
CA ASP A 120 1.98 -5.22 -9.10
C ASP A 120 2.68 -4.38 -8.02
N ALA A 121 2.86 -4.94 -6.81
CA ALA A 121 3.59 -4.28 -5.73
C ALA A 121 5.09 -4.12 -6.00
N CYS A 122 5.74 -5.14 -6.57
CA CYS A 122 7.16 -5.04 -6.91
C CYS A 122 7.41 -4.07 -8.07
N GLU A 123 6.54 -4.04 -9.08
CA GLU A 123 6.57 -3.01 -10.12
C GLU A 123 6.38 -1.61 -9.51
N THR A 124 5.45 -1.46 -8.57
CA THR A 124 5.24 -0.19 -7.86
C THR A 124 6.48 0.24 -7.08
N SER A 125 7.20 -0.70 -6.47
CA SER A 125 8.45 -0.41 -5.74
C SER A 125 9.50 0.16 -6.69
N ILE A 126 9.72 -0.50 -7.83
CA ILE A 126 10.67 -0.06 -8.86
C ILE A 126 10.29 1.33 -9.39
N LEU A 127 9.02 1.55 -9.72
CA LEU A 127 8.54 2.82 -10.28
C LEU A 127 8.60 3.99 -9.28
N ASN A 128 8.71 3.71 -7.99
CA ASN A 128 8.95 4.70 -6.93
C ASN A 128 10.41 4.71 -6.45
N GLY A 129 11.34 4.08 -7.18
CA GLY A 129 12.76 4.06 -6.84
C GLY A 129 13.06 3.34 -5.54
N HIS A 130 12.37 2.22 -5.29
CA HIS A 130 12.49 1.38 -4.09
C HIS A 130 12.19 2.12 -2.77
N GLN A 131 11.35 3.16 -2.84
CA GLN A 131 10.87 3.91 -1.70
C GLN A 131 9.36 3.74 -1.58
N VAL A 132 8.94 2.97 -0.58
CA VAL A 132 7.53 2.69 -0.27
C VAL A 132 7.24 3.17 1.14
N ASP A 133 6.75 4.39 1.25
CA ASP A 133 6.22 4.92 2.51
C ASP A 133 4.69 4.71 2.60
N GLU A 134 4.09 5.14 3.71
CA GLU A 134 2.65 5.07 3.93
C GLU A 134 1.85 5.74 2.79
N ASN A 135 2.36 6.85 2.23
CA ASN A 135 1.66 7.56 1.17
C ASN A 135 1.70 6.79 -0.16
N VAL A 136 2.86 6.26 -0.57
CA VAL A 136 2.99 5.40 -1.76
C VAL A 136 2.12 4.16 -1.61
N PHE A 137 2.15 3.54 -0.43
CA PHE A 137 1.32 2.40 -0.08
C PHE A 137 -0.18 2.71 -0.25
N GLN A 138 -0.68 3.76 0.40
CA GLN A 138 -2.09 4.14 0.33
C GLN A 138 -2.52 4.52 -1.08
N MET A 139 -1.67 5.25 -1.81
CA MET A 139 -1.92 5.58 -3.21
C MET A 139 -2.02 4.31 -4.07
N HIS A 140 -1.13 3.34 -3.88
CA HIS A 140 -1.20 2.07 -4.59
C HIS A 140 -2.49 1.29 -4.25
N VAL A 141 -2.79 1.09 -2.96
CA VAL A 141 -3.98 0.34 -2.51
C VAL A 141 -5.28 0.96 -3.01
N THR A 142 -5.38 2.30 -3.03
CA THR A 142 -6.60 3.00 -3.44
C THR A 142 -6.73 3.13 -4.95
N SER A 143 -5.63 3.18 -5.70
CA SER A 143 -5.66 3.43 -7.15
C SER A 143 -5.40 2.19 -8.03
N SER A 144 -4.86 1.10 -7.48
CA SER A 144 -4.58 -0.14 -8.24
C SER A 144 -5.87 -0.71 -8.84
N PRO A 145 -5.98 -0.81 -10.18
CA PRO A 145 -7.13 -1.44 -10.82
C PRO A 145 -7.30 -2.91 -10.42
N LEU A 146 -6.19 -3.60 -10.13
CA LEU A 146 -6.21 -4.99 -9.68
C LEU A 146 -6.89 -5.10 -8.32
N ILE A 147 -6.47 -4.30 -7.34
CA ILE A 147 -7.08 -4.28 -5.99
C ILE A 147 -8.54 -3.86 -6.08
N GLN A 148 -8.86 -2.81 -6.86
CA GLN A 148 -10.25 -2.38 -7.06
C GLN A 148 -11.13 -3.48 -7.67
N SER A 149 -10.59 -4.31 -8.56
CA SER A 149 -11.36 -5.43 -9.15
C SER A 149 -11.64 -6.57 -8.16
N LEU A 150 -10.85 -6.70 -7.10
CA LEU A 150 -10.95 -7.74 -6.07
C LEU A 150 -11.70 -7.25 -4.81
N ALA A 151 -11.70 -5.94 -4.56
CA ALA A 151 -12.28 -5.28 -3.41
C ALA A 151 -13.81 -5.08 -3.54
N VAL A 152 -14.59 -6.16 -3.38
CA VAL A 152 -16.06 -6.09 -3.30
C VAL A 152 -16.56 -5.45 -2.00
N ASP A 153 -15.77 -5.56 -0.93
CA ASP A 153 -15.97 -4.93 0.37
C ASP A 153 -14.61 -4.69 1.06
N ASP A 154 -14.62 -4.13 2.27
CA ASP A 154 -13.39 -3.81 3.01
C ASP A 154 -12.61 -5.07 3.39
N ALA A 155 -13.28 -6.18 3.71
CA ALA A 155 -12.61 -7.42 4.09
C ALA A 155 -11.90 -8.07 2.89
N SER A 156 -12.51 -8.03 1.71
CA SER A 156 -11.87 -8.55 0.50
C SER A 156 -10.72 -7.65 0.02
N ARG A 157 -10.80 -6.33 0.27
CA ARG A 157 -9.68 -5.41 0.08
C ARG A 157 -8.53 -5.77 1.01
N GLU A 158 -8.80 -5.86 2.30
CA GLU A 158 -7.79 -6.23 3.31
C GLU A 158 -7.11 -7.55 2.94
N GLY A 159 -7.89 -8.55 2.52
CA GLY A 159 -7.35 -9.83 2.04
C GLY A 159 -6.43 -9.68 0.81
N ALA A 160 -6.82 -8.89 -0.19
CA ALA A 160 -5.99 -8.63 -1.36
C ALA A 160 -4.68 -7.92 -1.00
N VAL A 161 -4.75 -6.89 -0.14
CA VAL A 161 -3.57 -6.15 0.29
C VAL A 161 -2.66 -7.00 1.18
N SER A 162 -3.23 -7.86 2.03
CA SER A 162 -2.46 -8.84 2.80
C SER A 162 -1.69 -9.81 1.91
N ILE A 163 -2.33 -10.35 0.85
CA ILE A 163 -1.67 -11.21 -0.14
C ILE A 163 -0.57 -10.46 -0.88
N MET A 164 -0.84 -9.22 -1.29
CA MET A 164 0.12 -8.34 -1.97
C MET A 164 1.38 -8.14 -1.11
N VAL A 165 1.22 -7.68 0.14
CA VAL A 165 2.33 -7.44 1.08
C VAL A 165 3.10 -8.74 1.32
N PHE A 166 2.42 -9.87 1.55
CA PHE A 166 3.09 -11.16 1.72
C PHE A 166 3.92 -11.56 0.48
N GLY A 167 3.41 -11.29 -0.71
CA GLY A 167 4.07 -11.59 -1.98
C GLY A 167 5.41 -10.89 -2.19
N THR A 168 5.56 -9.66 -1.67
CA THR A 168 6.80 -8.87 -1.80
C THR A 168 8.01 -9.59 -1.21
N ARG A 169 7.83 -10.36 -0.13
CA ARG A 169 8.88 -11.18 0.52
C ARG A 169 9.56 -12.18 -0.42
N PHE A 170 8.90 -12.53 -1.52
CA PHE A 170 9.39 -13.52 -2.49
C PHE A 170 9.90 -12.85 -3.76
N LEU A 171 9.15 -11.87 -4.28
CA LEU A 171 9.42 -11.31 -5.61
C LEU A 171 10.28 -10.05 -5.58
N CYS A 172 10.27 -9.30 -4.48
CA CYS A 172 11.10 -8.11 -4.25
C CYS A 172 11.49 -8.02 -2.75
N PRO A 173 12.30 -8.98 -2.24
CA PRO A 173 12.54 -9.14 -0.81
C PRO A 173 13.22 -7.93 -0.15
N ASP A 174 13.98 -7.14 -0.91
CA ASP A 174 14.64 -5.93 -0.40
C ASP A 174 13.64 -4.80 -0.10
N ASP A 175 12.48 -4.79 -0.78
CA ASP A 175 11.40 -3.82 -0.58
C ASP A 175 10.35 -4.28 0.45
N ALA A 176 10.28 -5.59 0.70
CA ALA A 176 9.25 -6.19 1.57
C ALA A 176 9.12 -5.54 2.96
N PRO A 177 10.22 -5.18 3.68
CA PRO A 177 10.09 -4.52 4.97
C PRO A 177 9.32 -3.20 4.92
N GLN A 178 9.43 -2.45 3.83
CA GLN A 178 8.75 -1.17 3.66
C GLN A 178 7.24 -1.37 3.46
N TRP A 179 6.83 -2.36 2.65
CA TRP A 179 5.43 -2.75 2.47
C TRP A 179 4.79 -3.24 3.77
N GLU A 180 5.50 -4.06 4.54
CA GLU A 180 5.04 -4.58 5.83
C GLU A 180 4.87 -3.48 6.88
N GLN A 181 5.81 -2.53 6.90
CA GLN A 181 5.74 -1.37 7.78
C GLN A 181 4.55 -0.48 7.42
N ALA A 182 4.41 -0.09 6.16
CA ALA A 182 3.32 0.77 5.70
C ALA A 182 1.94 0.14 5.94
N TRP A 183 1.81 -1.18 5.74
CA TRP A 183 0.61 -1.94 6.09
C TRP A 183 0.29 -1.91 7.59
N THR A 184 1.31 -2.02 8.44
CA THR A 184 1.13 -1.95 9.89
C THR A 184 0.69 -0.54 10.31
N GLU A 185 1.28 0.49 9.73
CA GLU A 185 0.97 1.90 10.00
C GLU A 185 -0.44 2.29 9.53
N SER A 186 -0.95 1.69 8.43
CA SER A 186 -2.34 1.86 7.98
C SER A 186 -3.39 1.14 8.84
N GLY A 187 -2.94 0.37 9.84
CA GLY A 187 -3.81 -0.46 10.68
C GLY A 187 -4.25 -1.76 10.02
N GLY A 188 -3.52 -2.22 8.98
CA GLY A 188 -3.83 -3.43 8.23
C GLY A 188 -4.98 -3.27 7.24
N GLN A 189 -5.11 -2.08 6.64
CA GLN A 189 -6.18 -1.73 5.69
C GLN A 189 -5.60 -1.23 4.38
#